data_AF-A0A938JVI6-F1
#
_entry.id   AF-A0A938JVI6-F1
#
_cell.length_a   1.000
_cell.length_b   1.000
_cell.length_c   1.000
_cell.angle_alpha   90.00
_cell.angle_beta   90.00
_cell.angle_gamma   90.00
#
_symmetry.space_group_name_H-M   'P 1'
#
loop_
_entity.id
_entity.type
_entity.pdbx_description
1 polymer ?
#
loop_
_entity_poly.entity_id
_entity_poly.type
_entity_poly.pdbx_seq_one_letter_code
_entity_poly.pdbx_strand_id
1 'polypeptide(L)'
;MHAPAVLIPLTALLAVIMVANRKLSYRFGPLILVIAGLAAVSAFAASQTGEALQDQLGYEVVEHAGFGERVWWFSGATFLTLLGLWLIDRSSRRSRRFDGNLLAIGAVVFAVLATFWAIRAGHTGAELVWSSRLPT
;
A
#
# COMPACT_ATOMS: atom_id res chain seq x y z
N MET A 1 12.58 -8.75 3.06
CA MET A 1 11.94 -8.33 1.79
C MET A 1 10.53 -8.88 1.54
N HIS A 2 9.90 -9.67 2.44
CA HIS A 2 8.52 -10.18 2.21
C HIS A 2 7.40 -9.37 2.86
N ALA A 3 7.75 -8.45 3.77
CA ALA A 3 6.76 -7.70 4.53
C ALA A 3 5.80 -6.85 3.65
N PRO A 4 6.26 -6.09 2.63
CA PRO A 4 5.36 -5.29 1.80
C PRO A 4 4.37 -6.15 1.00
N ALA A 5 4.84 -7.29 0.49
CA ALA A 5 4.04 -8.21 -0.32
C ALA A 5 2.83 -8.79 0.44
N VAL A 6 2.91 -8.88 1.76
CA VAL A 6 1.80 -9.36 2.62
C VAL A 6 1.02 -8.19 3.22
N LEU A 7 1.73 -7.18 3.73
CA LEU A 7 1.12 -6.07 4.44
C LEU A 7 0.27 -5.18 3.54
N ILE A 8 0.65 -4.97 2.27
CA ILE A 8 -0.09 -4.11 1.35
C ILE A 8 -1.45 -4.74 0.97
N PRO A 9 -1.53 -6.00 0.48
CA PRO A 9 -2.81 -6.64 0.23
C PRO A 9 -3.67 -6.77 1.49
N LEU A 10 -3.04 -7.06 2.64
CA LEU A 10 -3.75 -7.11 3.93
C LEU A 10 -4.36 -5.75 4.28
N THR A 11 -3.61 -4.66 4.08
CA THR A 11 -4.11 -3.30 4.30
C THR A 11 -5.29 -2.99 3.38
N ALA A 12 -5.26 -3.44 2.12
CA ALA A 12 -6.38 -3.26 1.20
C ALA A 12 -7.66 -3.96 1.67
N LEU A 13 -7.56 -5.20 2.17
CA LEU A 13 -8.69 -5.90 2.75
C LEU A 13 -9.24 -5.18 3.98
N LEU A 14 -8.35 -4.74 4.89
CA LEU A 14 -8.74 -4.01 6.08
C LEU A 14 -9.39 -2.65 5.75
N ALA A 15 -8.91 -1.96 4.72
CA ALA A 15 -9.51 -0.72 4.23
C ALA A 15 -10.96 -0.95 3.78
N VAL A 16 -11.23 -2.01 3.01
CA VAL A 16 -12.60 -2.37 2.59
C VAL A 16 -13.49 -2.66 3.80
N ILE A 17 -13.00 -3.44 4.77
CA ILE A 17 -13.74 -3.76 6.00
C ILE A 17 -14.08 -2.50 6.79
N MET A 18 -13.13 -1.58 6.93
CA MET A 18 -13.29 -0.31 7.64
C MET A 18 -14.27 0.64 6.94
N VAL A 19 -14.24 0.66 5.61
CA VAL A 19 -15.18 1.45 4.80
C VAL A 19 -16.58 0.88 4.88
N ALA A 20 -16.73 -0.45 4.80
CA ALA A 20 -18.02 -1.14 4.81
C ALA A 20 -18.73 -1.06 6.17
N ASN A 21 -17.99 -1.09 7.29
CA ASN A 21 -18.60 -1.11 8.61
C ASN A 21 -17.97 -0.11 9.58
N ARG A 22 -18.72 0.96 9.85
CA ARG A 22 -18.33 2.02 10.78
C ARG A 22 -18.05 1.51 12.20
N LYS A 23 -18.78 0.50 12.70
CA LYS A 23 -18.53 -0.06 14.03
C LYS A 23 -17.15 -0.72 14.11
N LEU A 24 -16.70 -1.35 13.02
CA LEU A 24 -15.35 -1.92 12.93
C LEU A 24 -14.29 -0.81 12.85
N SER A 25 -14.58 0.28 12.13
CA SER A 25 -13.73 1.48 12.11
C SER A 25 -13.47 2.03 13.53
N TYR A 26 -14.48 2.14 14.39
CA TYR A 26 -14.27 2.56 15.78
C TYR A 26 -13.47 1.56 16.62
N ARG A 27 -13.82 0.27 16.54
CA ARG A 27 -13.26 -0.78 17.43
C ARG A 27 -11.86 -1.20 17.02
N PHE A 28 -11.61 -1.35 15.72
CA PHE A 28 -10.37 -1.87 15.15
C PHE A 28 -9.56 -0.81 14.41
N GLY A 29 -10.03 0.44 14.33
CA GLY A 29 -9.32 1.53 13.65
C GLY A 29 -7.85 1.66 14.04
N PRO A 30 -7.46 1.69 15.33
CA PRO A 30 -6.05 1.74 15.72
C PRO A 30 -5.23 0.58 15.17
N LEU A 31 -5.77 -0.65 15.17
CA LEU A 31 -5.09 -1.82 14.63
C LEU A 31 -4.89 -1.69 13.11
N ILE A 32 -5.93 -1.27 12.39
CA ILE A 32 -5.90 -1.07 10.94
C ILE A 32 -4.88 0.01 10.57
N LEU A 33 -4.82 1.11 11.33
CA LEU A 33 -3.85 2.18 11.14
C LEU A 33 -2.42 1.73 11.42
N VAL A 34 -2.19 0.92 12.46
CA VAL A 34 -0.86 0.35 12.73
C VAL A 34 -0.42 -0.54 11.56
N ILE A 35 -1.29 -1.41 11.06
CA ILE A 35 -0.98 -2.29 9.92
C ILE A 35 -0.70 -1.46 8.65
N ALA A 36 -1.54 -0.46 8.36
CA ALA A 36 -1.34 0.44 7.22
C ALA A 36 -0.04 1.26 7.34
N GLY A 37 0.29 1.73 8.54
CA GLY A 37 1.54 2.43 8.82
C GLY A 37 2.76 1.52 8.63
N LEU A 38 2.71 0.29 9.14
CA LEU A 38 3.75 -0.72 8.92
C LEU A 38 3.89 -1.06 7.42
N ALA A 39 2.78 -1.15 6.69
CA ALA A 39 2.81 -1.35 5.25
C ALA A 39 3.56 -0.21 4.54
N ALA A 40 3.22 1.04 4.84
CA ALA A 40 3.88 2.22 4.25
C ALA A 40 5.38 2.31 4.61
N VAL A 41 5.75 2.07 5.88
CA VAL A 41 7.15 2.05 6.32
C VAL A 41 7.91 0.92 5.64
N SER A 42 7.30 -0.26 5.52
CA SER A 42 7.92 -1.40 4.83
C SER A 42 8.11 -1.14 3.33
N ALA A 43 7.16 -0.45 2.69
CA ALA A 43 7.24 -0.05 1.29
C ALA A 43 8.38 0.95 1.07
N PHE A 44 8.54 1.93 1.97
CA PHE A 44 9.66 2.87 1.94
C PHE A 44 11.01 2.16 2.10
N ALA A 45 11.13 1.26 3.08
CA ALA A 45 12.37 0.50 3.25
C ALA A 45 12.69 -0.37 2.00
N ALA A 46 11.65 -0.91 1.36
CA ALA A 46 11.80 -1.68 0.12
C ALA A 46 12.22 -0.81 -1.08
N SER A 47 11.73 0.44 -1.20
CA SER A 47 12.17 1.33 -2.28
C SER A 47 13.63 1.73 -2.10
N GLN A 48 14.03 2.13 -0.89
CA GLN A 48 15.41 2.53 -0.60
C GLN A 48 16.42 1.40 -0.87
N THR A 49 16.06 0.17 -0.49
CA THR A 49 16.93 -1.00 -0.71
C THR A 49 16.96 -1.45 -2.17
N GLY A 50 15.88 -1.24 -2.93
CA GLY A 50 15.84 -1.48 -4.37
C GLY A 50 16.70 -0.48 -5.15
N GLU A 51 16.60 0.81 -4.83
CA GLU A 51 17.40 1.88 -5.44
C GLU A 51 18.89 1.70 -5.15
N ALA A 52 19.27 1.44 -3.90
CA ALA A 52 20.66 1.22 -3.52
C ALA A 52 21.30 0.00 -4.22
N LEU A 53 20.50 -1.02 -4.56
CA LEU A 53 20.96 -2.19 -5.31
C LEU A 53 21.11 -1.85 -6.80
N GLN A 54 20.22 -1.03 -7.36
CA GLN A 54 20.30 -0.56 -8.74
C GLN A 54 21.58 0.25 -8.97
N ASP A 55 21.92 1.15 -8.05
CA ASP A 55 23.15 1.95 -8.11
C ASP A 55 24.42 1.09 -8.13
N GLN A 56 24.41 -0.05 -7.41
CA GLN A 56 25.55 -0.97 -7.36
C GLN A 56 25.69 -1.83 -8.62
N LEU A 57 24.58 -2.19 -9.26
CA LEU A 57 24.59 -3.08 -10.41
C LEU A 57 24.79 -2.34 -11.74
N GLY A 58 24.62 -1.01 -11.77
CA GLY A 58 24.95 -0.18 -12.95
C GLY A 58 24.05 -0.43 -14.17
N TYR A 59 22.98 -1.20 -14.02
CA TYR A 59 21.94 -1.36 -15.02
C TYR A 59 20.71 -0.59 -14.54
N GLU A 60 20.25 0.39 -15.33
CA GLU A 60 18.84 0.76 -15.26
C GLU A 60 18.07 -0.50 -15.61
N VAL A 61 17.43 -1.12 -14.63
CA VAL A 61 16.35 -2.05 -14.94
C VAL A 61 15.25 -1.14 -15.50
N VAL A 62 15.27 -0.92 -16.82
CA VAL A 62 14.57 0.18 -17.52
C VAL A 62 13.06 0.20 -17.27
N GLU A 63 12.47 -0.88 -16.75
CA GLU A 63 11.05 -0.94 -16.35
C GLU A 63 10.79 -0.96 -14.83
N HIS A 64 11.79 -1.05 -13.97
CA HIS A 64 11.64 -1.21 -12.51
C HIS A 64 11.84 0.10 -11.73
N ALA A 65 12.53 1.07 -12.33
CA ALA A 65 12.78 2.37 -11.73
C ALA A 65 11.44 3.11 -11.53
N GLY A 66 11.00 3.19 -10.27
CA GLY A 66 9.80 3.91 -9.85
C GLY A 66 8.58 3.06 -9.48
N PHE A 67 8.62 1.72 -9.56
CA PHE A 67 7.53 0.91 -8.99
C PHE A 67 7.56 0.91 -7.46
N GLY A 68 8.74 0.77 -6.86
CA GLY A 68 8.91 0.85 -5.40
C GLY A 68 8.43 2.20 -4.84
N GLU A 69 8.80 3.28 -5.52
CA GLU A 69 8.37 4.65 -5.15
C GLU A 69 6.85 4.81 -5.24
N ARG A 70 6.21 4.35 -6.33
CA ARG A 70 4.74 4.36 -6.45
C ARG A 70 4.08 3.57 -5.34
N VAL A 71 4.57 2.39 -5.01
CA VAL A 71 4.04 1.58 -3.91
C VAL A 71 4.12 2.33 -2.59
N TRP A 72 5.23 3.02 -2.31
CA TRP A 72 5.38 3.86 -1.13
C TRP A 72 4.36 5.01 -1.11
N TRP A 73 4.27 5.79 -2.19
CA TRP A 73 3.31 6.90 -2.30
C TRP A 73 1.86 6.45 -2.10
N PHE A 74 1.42 5.38 -2.78
CA PHE A 74 0.05 4.88 -2.65
C PHE A 74 -0.22 4.23 -1.29
N SER A 75 0.76 3.57 -0.68
CA SER A 75 0.62 3.03 0.69
C SER A 75 0.51 4.15 1.71
N GLY A 76 1.30 5.22 1.57
CA GLY A 76 1.20 6.43 2.39
C GLY A 76 -0.15 7.12 2.23
N ALA A 77 -0.63 7.29 0.99
CA ALA A 77 -1.95 7.85 0.72
C ALA A 77 -3.08 7.01 1.32
N THR A 78 -2.97 5.68 1.25
CA THR A 78 -3.90 4.74 1.91
C THR A 78 -3.92 4.95 3.43
N PHE A 79 -2.75 5.04 4.06
CA PHE A 79 -2.65 5.31 5.49
C PHE A 79 -3.31 6.64 5.88
N LEU A 80 -3.00 7.72 5.15
CA LEU A 80 -3.55 9.05 5.45
C LEU A 80 -5.06 9.13 5.27
N THR A 81 -5.60 8.50 4.22
CA THR A 81 -7.05 8.46 3.99
C THR A 81 -7.77 7.62 5.04
N LEU A 82 -7.22 6.48 5.46
CA LEU A 82 -7.75 5.69 6.57
C LEU A 82 -7.69 6.45 7.90
N LEU A 83 -6.61 7.20 8.15
CA LEU A 83 -6.48 8.04 9.34
C LEU A 83 -7.56 9.13 9.36
N GLY A 84 -7.76 9.83 8.24
CA GLY A 84 -8.83 10.82 8.09
C GLY A 84 -10.22 10.21 8.30
N LEU A 85 -10.47 9.04 7.71
CA LEU A 85 -11.73 8.31 7.88
C LEU A 85 -11.97 7.92 9.35
N TRP A 86 -10.94 7.44 10.04
CA TRP A 86 -11.02 7.08 11.45
C TRP A 86 -11.32 8.29 12.34
N LEU A 87 -10.69 9.43 12.09
CA LEU A 87 -10.92 10.67 12.82
C LEU A 87 -12.35 11.21 12.61
N ILE A 88 -12.85 11.18 11.38
CA ILE A 88 -14.24 11.57 11.04
C ILE A 88 -15.24 10.63 11.70
N ASP A 89 -14.97 9.32 11.63
CA ASP A 89 -15.78 8.33 12.31
C ASP A 89 -15.79 8.67 13.81
N ARG A 90 -14.65 8.91 14.46
CA ARG A 90 -14.58 9.27 15.88
C ARG A 90 -15.31 10.56 16.27
N SER A 91 -15.24 11.60 15.43
CA SER A 91 -15.76 12.94 15.74
C SER A 91 -17.28 13.05 15.55
N SER A 92 -17.83 12.44 14.49
CA SER A 92 -19.25 12.60 14.15
C SER A 92 -20.10 11.45 14.71
N ARG A 93 -21.03 11.72 15.63
CA ARG A 93 -22.10 10.75 15.97
C ARG A 93 -23.13 10.55 14.83
N ARG A 94 -23.12 11.42 13.81
CA ARG A 94 -24.03 11.40 12.64
C ARG A 94 -23.33 10.79 11.41
N SER A 95 -24.10 10.35 10.41
CA SER A 95 -23.61 9.68 9.20
C SER A 95 -22.43 10.40 8.53
N ARG A 96 -21.59 9.66 7.80
CA ARG A 96 -20.49 10.25 6.99
C ARG A 96 -21.11 11.28 6.06
N ARG A 97 -20.65 12.54 6.16
CA ARG A 97 -20.97 13.58 5.18
C ARG A 97 -20.25 13.25 3.87
N PHE A 98 -20.55 14.01 2.81
CA PHE A 98 -19.94 13.86 1.49
C PHE A 98 -18.41 13.65 1.58
N ASP A 99 -17.71 14.50 2.35
CA ASP A 99 -16.26 14.42 2.57
C ASP A 99 -15.78 13.06 3.12
N GLY A 100 -16.55 12.44 4.01
CA GLY A 100 -16.24 11.12 4.57
C GLY A 100 -16.42 9.99 3.55
N ASN A 101 -17.34 10.14 2.60
CA ASN A 101 -17.52 9.17 1.51
C ASN A 101 -16.38 9.29 0.48
N LEU A 102 -15.93 10.51 0.16
CA LEU A 102 -14.76 10.70 -0.72
C LEU A 102 -13.50 10.09 -0.11
N LEU A 103 -13.27 10.27 1.19
CA LEU A 103 -12.14 9.66 1.88
C LEU A 103 -12.22 8.13 1.88
N ALA A 104 -13.42 7.57 2.07
CA ALA A 104 -13.63 6.13 2.02
C ALA A 104 -13.34 5.55 0.62
N ILE A 105 -13.83 6.22 -0.43
CA ILE A 105 -13.56 5.82 -1.83
C ILE A 105 -12.06 5.94 -2.11
N GLY A 106 -11.45 7.07 -1.73
CA GLY A 106 -10.01 7.32 -1.90
C GLY A 106 -9.16 6.25 -1.21
N ALA A 107 -9.50 5.87 0.03
CA ALA A 107 -8.78 4.82 0.75
C ALA A 107 -8.78 3.48 0.01
N VAL A 108 -9.94 3.07 -0.53
CA VAL A 108 -10.04 1.82 -1.30
C VAL A 108 -9.26 1.92 -2.61
N VAL A 109 -9.40 3.03 -3.35
CA VAL A 109 -8.71 3.24 -4.62
C VAL A 109 -7.19 3.23 -4.43
N PHE A 110 -6.67 3.97 -3.44
CA PHE A 110 -5.23 3.98 -3.16
C PHE A 110 -4.73 2.62 -2.71
N ALA A 111 -5.50 1.87 -1.91
CA ALA A 111 -5.09 0.54 -1.48
C ALA A 111 -5.03 -0.47 -2.64
N VAL A 112 -5.98 -0.38 -3.58
CA VAL A 112 -5.98 -1.19 -4.81
C VAL A 112 -4.78 -0.83 -5.68
N LEU A 113 -4.48 0.47 -5.87
CA LEU A 113 -3.32 0.92 -6.63
C LEU A 113 -2.01 0.47 -5.98
N ALA A 114 -1.87 0.58 -4.66
CA ALA A 114 -0.71 0.10 -3.93
C ALA A 114 -0.50 -1.41 -4.14
N THR A 115 -1.59 -2.19 -4.08
CA THR A 115 -1.56 -3.65 -4.32
C THR A 115 -1.15 -3.98 -5.75
N PHE A 116 -1.73 -3.28 -6.74
CA PHE A 116 -1.40 -3.46 -8.15
C PHE A 116 0.09 -3.21 -8.43
N TRP A 117 0.63 -2.08 -7.95
CA TRP A 117 2.05 -1.77 -8.14
C TRP A 117 2.96 -2.74 -7.40
N ALA A 118 2.56 -3.24 -6.22
CA ALA A 118 3.33 -4.24 -5.49
C ALA A 118 3.42 -5.57 -6.24
N ILE A 119 2.32 -6.00 -6.89
CA ILE A 119 2.32 -7.21 -7.74
C ILE A 119 3.21 -6.99 -8.97
N ARG A 120 3.12 -5.83 -9.62
CA ARG A 120 3.95 -5.50 -10.79
C ARG A 120 5.43 -5.49 -10.45
N ALA A 121 5.82 -4.89 -9.32
CA ALA A 121 7.18 -4.92 -8.80
C ALA A 121 7.65 -6.37 -8.51
N GLY A 122 6.79 -7.19 -7.90
CA GLY A 122 7.12 -8.60 -7.65
C GLY A 122 7.33 -9.42 -8.92
N HIS A 123 6.44 -9.26 -9.90
CA HIS A 123 6.49 -10.00 -11.16
C HIS A 123 7.73 -9.68 -11.98
N THR A 124 8.00 -8.39 -12.18
CA THR A 124 9.18 -7.94 -12.94
C THR A 124 10.48 -8.28 -12.21
N GLY A 125 10.49 -8.31 -10.87
CA GLY A 125 11.63 -8.77 -10.08
C GLY A 125 11.91 -10.27 -10.28
N ALA A 126 10.85 -11.08 -10.36
CA ALA A 126 10.98 -12.50 -10.66
C ALA A 126 11.48 -12.74 -12.09
N GLU A 127 10.97 -12.01 -13.08
CA GLU A 127 11.43 -12.14 -14.47
C GLU A 127 12.93 -11.89 -14.60
N LEU A 128 13.49 -10.89 -13.91
CA LEU A 128 14.94 -10.62 -13.97
C LEU A 128 15.79 -11.76 -13.43
N VAL A 129 15.35 -12.40 -12.34
CA VAL A 129 16.10 -13.50 -11.72
C VAL A 129 15.96 -14.81 -12.50
N TRP A 130 14.78 -15.07 -13.06
CA TRP A 130 14.44 -16.39 -13.60
C TRP A 130 14.45 -16.47 -15.13
N SER A 131 14.30 -15.36 -15.87
CA SER A 131 14.35 -15.37 -17.35
C SER A 131 15.70 -15.86 -17.89
N SER A 132 16.80 -15.56 -17.20
CA SER A 132 18.15 -16.03 -17.54
C SER A 132 18.38 -17.53 -17.28
N ARG A 133 17.42 -18.23 -16.65
CA ARG A 133 17.53 -19.65 -16.25
C ARG A 133 16.62 -20.60 -17.02
N LEU A 134 15.72 -20.09 -17.86
CA LEU A 134 14.87 -20.93 -18.71
C LEU A 134 15.62 -21.24 -20.02
N PRO A 135 15.84 -22.52 -20.37
CA PRO A 135 16.40 -22.86 -21.67
C PRO A 135 15.40 -22.45 -22.75
N THR A 136 15.84 -21.60 -23.68
CA THR A 136 15.12 -21.25 -24.92
C THR A 136 15.11 -22.40 -25.90
#